data_AF-A0A9D8LBR3-F1
#
_entry.id   AF-A0A9D8LBR3-F1
#
_cell.length_a   1.000
_cell.length_b   1.000
_cell.length_c   1.000
_cell.angle_alpha   90.00
_cell.angle_beta   90.00
_cell.angle_gamma   90.00
#
_symmetry.space_group_name_H-M   'P 1'
#
loop_
_entity.id
_entity.type
_entity.pdbx_description
1 polymer ?
#
loop_
_entity_poly.entity_id
_entity_poly.type
_entity_poly.pdbx_seq_one_letter_code
_entity_poly.pdbx_strand_id
1 'polypeptide(L)'
;ALAMTATVNGEARTNPSTSTMHWRFDQMIAHASMHETIVAGEIFGSGTVGGGSAAEVGKVLHRGDQVVLTMDRLGTLTNRVG
;
A
#
# COMPACT_ATOMS: atom_id res chain seq x y z
N ALA A 1 -14.31 -6.42 -3.64
CA ALA A 1 -12.85 -6.31 -3.46
C ALA A 1 -12.32 -5.36 -4.51
N LEU A 2 -11.30 -4.56 -4.19
CA LEU A 2 -10.64 -3.63 -5.12
C LEU A 2 -9.25 -4.18 -5.46
N ALA A 3 -8.94 -4.33 -6.74
CA ALA A 3 -7.63 -4.78 -7.19
C ALA A 3 -6.56 -3.70 -6.97
N MET A 4 -5.34 -4.15 -6.69
CA MET A 4 -4.18 -3.32 -6.52
C MET A 4 -3.02 -3.94 -7.29
N THR A 5 -2.14 -3.14 -7.87
CA THR A 5 -0.92 -3.64 -8.52
C THR A 5 0.27 -2.76 -8.20
N ALA A 6 1.45 -3.36 -8.19
CA ALA A 6 2.71 -2.65 -8.10
C ALA A 6 3.65 -3.13 -9.20
N THR A 7 4.36 -2.20 -9.84
CA THR A 7 5.44 -2.50 -10.79
C THR A 7 6.69 -1.70 -10.45
N VAL A 8 7.86 -2.25 -10.77
CA VAL A 8 9.14 -1.55 -10.70
C VAL A 8 9.81 -1.66 -12.06
N ASN A 9 10.07 -0.52 -12.71
CA ASN A 9 10.59 -0.46 -14.08
C ASN A 9 9.74 -1.27 -15.09
N GLY A 10 8.41 -1.28 -14.90
CA GLY A 10 7.48 -2.06 -15.71
C GLY A 10 7.36 -3.55 -15.35
N GLU A 11 8.23 -4.07 -14.47
CA GLU A 11 8.15 -5.44 -13.98
C GLU A 11 7.11 -5.55 -12.86
N ALA A 12 6.09 -6.39 -13.05
CA ALA A 12 5.06 -6.63 -12.04
C ALA A 12 5.66 -7.24 -10.76
N ARG A 13 5.29 -6.69 -9.61
CA ARG A 13 5.71 -7.15 -8.29
C ARG A 13 4.60 -7.90 -7.56
N THR A 14 3.37 -7.38 -7.59
CA THR A 14 2.22 -8.00 -6.94
C THR A 14 0.91 -7.57 -7.60
N ASN A 15 -0.14 -8.40 -7.45
CA ASN A 15 -1.51 -8.13 -7.91
C ASN A 15 -2.57 -8.63 -6.90
N PRO A 16 -2.64 -8.06 -5.68
CA PRO A 16 -3.58 -8.48 -4.66
C PRO A 16 -4.88 -7.67 -4.73
N SER A 17 -5.76 -7.86 -3.74
CA SER A 17 -6.97 -7.05 -3.62
C SER A 17 -7.32 -6.76 -2.17
N THR A 18 -8.20 -5.79 -1.93
CA THR A 18 -8.62 -5.42 -0.57
C THR A 18 -9.31 -6.54 0.19
N SER A 19 -9.70 -7.65 -0.46
CA SER A 19 -10.25 -8.82 0.25
C SER A 19 -9.23 -9.54 1.13
N THR A 20 -7.92 -9.34 0.91
CA THR A 20 -6.87 -9.96 1.71
C THR A 20 -6.42 -9.08 2.88
N MET A 21 -7.08 -7.94 3.11
CA MET A 21 -6.80 -7.10 4.29
C MET A 21 -7.13 -7.87 5.56
N HIS A 22 -6.14 -8.00 6.45
CA HIS A 22 -6.35 -8.67 7.74
C HIS A 22 -7.18 -7.82 8.69
N TRP A 23 -6.90 -6.52 8.74
CA TRP A 23 -7.66 -5.53 9.50
C TRP A 23 -8.38 -4.59 8.55
N ARG A 24 -9.69 -4.43 8.74
CA ARG A 24 -10.49 -3.45 8.00
C ARG A 24 -10.27 -2.04 8.57
N PHE A 25 -10.57 -1.00 7.78
CA PHE A 25 -10.43 0.39 8.21
C PHE A 25 -11.21 0.72 9.48
N ASP A 26 -12.43 0.20 9.63
CA ASP A 26 -13.25 0.39 10.83
C ASP A 26 -12.60 -0.21 12.08
N GLN A 27 -11.94 -1.37 11.95
CA GLN A 27 -11.21 -2.00 13.05
C GLN A 27 -9.94 -1.22 13.42
N MET A 28 -9.21 -0.71 12.43
CA MET A 28 -8.02 0.11 12.65
C MET A 28 -8.37 1.41 13.40
N ILE A 29 -9.41 2.11 12.98
CA ILE A 29 -9.89 3.35 13.61
C ILE A 29 -10.35 3.06 15.04
N ALA A 30 -11.15 2.00 15.24
CA ALA A 30 -11.60 1.60 16.57
C ALA A 30 -10.41 1.32 17.51
N HIS A 31 -9.40 0.60 17.04
CA HIS A 31 -8.21 0.29 17.83
C HIS A 31 -7.42 1.55 18.21
N ALA A 32 -7.10 2.41 17.23
CA ALA A 32 -6.36 3.65 17.50
C ALA A 32 -7.10 4.56 18.49
N SER A 33 -8.43 4.67 18.35
CA SER A 33 -9.28 5.51 19.22
C SER A 33 -9.31 5.09 20.71
N MET A 34 -8.81 3.90 21.06
CA MET A 34 -8.74 3.45 22.46
C MET A 34 -7.71 4.25 23.28
N HIS A 35 -6.65 4.72 22.62
CA HIS A 35 -5.50 5.35 23.29
C HIS A 35 -5.07 6.68 22.67
N GLU A 36 -5.63 7.05 21.52
CA GLU A 36 -5.32 8.30 20.83
C GLU A 36 -6.61 9.05 20.44
N THR A 37 -6.56 10.38 20.48
CA THR A 37 -7.64 11.21 19.95
C THR A 37 -7.44 11.38 18.45
N ILE A 38 -8.34 10.78 17.66
CA ILE A 38 -8.35 10.90 16.20
C ILE A 38 -8.92 12.26 15.81
N VAL A 39 -8.23 12.97 14.91
CA VAL A 39 -8.65 14.31 14.44
C VAL A 39 -8.88 14.34 12.93
N ALA A 40 -9.67 15.32 12.48
CA ALA A 40 -9.97 15.47 11.06
C ALA A 40 -8.71 15.79 10.25
N GLY A 41 -8.53 15.08 9.14
CA GLY A 41 -7.38 15.24 8.25
C GLY A 41 -6.25 14.22 8.48
N GLU A 42 -6.36 13.34 9.47
CA GLU A 42 -5.40 12.27 9.69
C GLU A 42 -5.39 11.22 8.56
N ILE A 43 -4.22 10.63 8.35
CA ILE A 43 -3.98 9.63 7.30
C ILE A 43 -3.61 8.31 7.96
N PHE A 44 -4.44 7.30 7.73
CA PHE A 44 -4.20 5.94 8.19
C PHE A 44 -3.56 5.11 7.08
N GLY A 45 -2.33 4.65 7.30
CA GLY A 45 -1.70 3.66 6.44
C GLY A 45 -2.23 2.27 6.76
N SER A 46 -3.02 1.67 5.86
CA SER A 46 -3.60 0.33 6.04
C SER A 46 -2.62 -0.84 5.95
N GLY A 47 -1.31 -0.54 5.96
CA GLY A 47 -0.27 -1.51 5.65
C GLY A 47 -0.07 -1.75 4.15
N THR A 48 0.93 -2.57 3.84
CA THR A 48 1.16 -3.05 2.47
C THR A 48 0.28 -4.26 2.17
N VAL A 49 -0.01 -4.44 0.90
CA VAL A 49 -0.55 -5.70 0.39
C VAL A 49 0.52 -6.79 0.37
N GLY A 50 0.10 -8.06 0.36
CA GLY A 50 1.02 -9.20 0.26
C GLY A 50 1.90 -9.13 -0.99
N GLY A 51 3.19 -9.38 -0.83
CA GLY A 51 4.21 -9.24 -1.88
C GLY A 51 4.49 -7.78 -2.31
N GLY A 52 3.89 -6.79 -1.64
CA GLY A 52 4.07 -5.37 -1.94
C GLY A 52 5.31 -4.76 -1.28
N SER A 53 5.81 -5.37 -0.20
CA SER A 53 7.05 -4.92 0.44
C SER A 53 8.26 -5.52 -0.26
N ALA A 54 9.19 -4.68 -0.71
CA ALA A 54 10.44 -5.15 -1.30
C ALA A 54 11.24 -6.05 -0.32
N ALA A 55 11.24 -5.71 0.96
CA ALA A 55 11.90 -6.50 2.00
C ALA A 55 11.23 -7.88 2.20
N GLU A 56 9.90 -7.96 2.12
CA GLU A 56 9.14 -9.22 2.21
C GLU A 56 9.54 -10.21 1.11
N VAL A 57 9.82 -9.70 -0.10
CA VAL A 57 10.16 -10.54 -1.27
C VAL A 57 11.66 -10.58 -1.59
N GLY A 58 12.52 -10.11 -0.67
CA GLY A 58 13.98 -10.13 -0.85
C GLY A 58 14.48 -9.28 -2.04
N LYS A 59 13.80 -8.17 -2.34
CA LYS A 59 14.16 -7.21 -3.39
C LYS A 59 14.61 -5.90 -2.79
N VAL A 60 15.39 -5.14 -3.56
CA VAL A 60 15.90 -3.83 -3.19
C VAL A 60 15.60 -2.85 -4.31
N LEU A 61 15.23 -1.62 -3.95
CA LEU A 61 15.09 -0.51 -4.88
C LEU A 61 16.42 0.23 -5.01
N HIS A 62 16.77 0.62 -6.23
CA HIS A 62 17.98 1.37 -6.55
C HIS A 62 17.64 2.78 -7.00
N ARG A 63 18.60 3.70 -6.86
CA ARG A 63 18.50 5.05 -7.41
C ARG A 63 18.16 4.97 -8.90
N GLY A 64 17.15 5.71 -9.32
CA GLY A 64 16.64 5.74 -10.69
C GLY A 64 15.46 4.81 -10.94
N ASP A 65 15.18 3.83 -10.07
CA ASP A 65 14.04 2.92 -10.26
C ASP A 65 12.72 3.69 -10.28
N GLN A 66 11.84 3.34 -11.22
CA GLN A 66 10.48 3.84 -11.29
C GLN A 66 9.54 2.85 -10.60
N VAL A 67 8.82 3.31 -9.59
CA VAL A 67 7.80 2.55 -8.86
C VAL A 67 6.43 3.06 -9.27
N VAL A 68 5.56 2.16 -9.74
CA VAL A 68 4.18 2.46 -10.13
C VAL A 68 3.23 1.63 -9.28
N LEU A 69 2.32 2.29 -8.58
CA LEU A 69 1.28 1.68 -7.76
C LEU A 69 -0.09 2.05 -8.34
N THR A 70 -0.95 1.08 -8.57
CA THR A 70 -2.31 1.31 -9.10
C THR A 70 -3.34 0.63 -8.23
N MET A 71 -4.49 1.28 -8.01
CA MET A 71 -5.62 0.70 -7.29
C MET A 71 -6.95 1.06 -7.96
N ASP A 72 -7.84 0.07 -8.03
CA ASP A 72 -9.18 0.27 -8.55
C ASP A 72 -9.87 1.45 -7.86
N ARG A 73 -10.45 2.35 -8.66
CA ARG A 73 -11.22 3.54 -8.24
C ARG A 73 -10.41 4.65 -7.56
N LEU A 74 -9.12 4.47 -7.29
CA LEU A 74 -8.23 5.52 -6.76
C LEU A 74 -7.23 6.06 -7.80
N GLY A 75 -6.84 5.23 -8.77
CA GLY A 75 -5.93 5.60 -9.85
C GLY A 75 -4.51 5.08 -9.64
N THR A 76 -3.54 5.79 -10.24
CA THR A 76 -2.13 5.37 -10.31
C THR A 76 -1.21 6.43 -9.73
N LEU A 77 -0.29 6.01 -8.86
CA LEU A 77 0.81 6.81 -8.33
C LEU A 77 2.13 6.32 -8.93
N THR A 78 2.92 7.23 -9.51
CA THR A 78 4.24 6.92 -10.09
C THR A 78 5.31 7.79 -9.45
N ASN A 79 6.32 7.15 -8.87
CA ASN A 79 7.47 7.81 -8.25
C ASN A 79 8.77 7.26 -8.82
N ARG A 80 9.84 8.09 -8.79
CA ARG A 80 11.19 7.66 -9.13
C ARG A 80 12.09 7.76 -7.91
N VAL A 81 12.86 6.71 -7.62
CA VAL A 81 13.83 6.69 -6.52
C VAL A 81 14.97 7.63 -6.87
N GLY A 82 15.29 8.58 -5.99
CA GLY A 82 16.22 9.67 -6.26
C GLY A 82 16.99 10.13 -5.03
#